data_AF-A0A814I5A7-F1
#
_entry.id   AF-A0A814I5A7-F1
#
_cell.length_a   1.000
_cell.length_b   1.000
_cell.length_c   1.000
_cell.angle_alpha   90.00
_cell.angle_beta   90.00
_cell.angle_gamma   90.00
#
_symmetry.space_group_name_H-M   'P 1'
#
loop_
_entity.id
_entity.type
_entity.pdbx_description
1 polymer ?
#
loop_
_entity_poly.entity_id
_entity_poly.type
_entity_poly.pdbx_seq_one_letter_code
_entity_poly.pdbx_strand_id
1 'polypeptide(L)'
;MHFHFNHNLGGHTEEPDPELYTGWIQWGAFSPMFRTHCIKNSNNDRRIWTFPWIYQNNLARFTRLRQTLIPYIYIAARHTYDSDLAVVLSLYYRQSVDTKTGLVENWSIWFPPNFQWMNFFTSDLSSSSSSTTKSFTLDEMPVYAQAGSIIPVSPEPRSSRERIGRAHSYWWIIERKWICL
;
A
#
# COMPACT_ATOMS: atom_id res chain seq x y z
N MET A 1 12.29 -20.12 3.67
CA MET A 1 10.88 -20.10 4.14
C MET A 1 10.39 -18.68 3.90
N HIS A 2 9.50 -18.43 2.94
CA HIS A 2 9.18 -17.06 2.53
C HIS A 2 8.12 -16.43 3.43
N PHE A 3 8.47 -15.33 4.09
CA PHE A 3 7.59 -14.64 5.04
C PHE A 3 6.66 -13.66 4.30
N HIS A 4 5.51 -14.16 3.87
CA HIS A 4 4.40 -13.33 3.42
C HIS A 4 3.32 -13.30 4.49
N PHE A 5 3.08 -12.11 5.06
CA PHE A 5 2.07 -11.91 6.09
C PHE A 5 0.80 -11.28 5.53
N ASN A 6 -0.35 -11.61 6.13
CA ASN A 6 -1.65 -11.08 5.71
C ASN A 6 -2.64 -10.98 6.87
N HIS A 7 -3.56 -10.03 6.76
CA HIS A 7 -4.77 -9.93 7.57
C HIS A 7 -6.01 -9.75 6.67
N ASN A 8 -7.19 -10.18 7.14
CA ASN A 8 -8.45 -10.01 6.42
C ASN A 8 -8.90 -8.55 6.44
N LEU A 9 -8.68 -7.80 5.35
CA LEU A 9 -8.91 -6.36 5.31
C LEU A 9 -10.35 -6.01 5.73
N GLY A 10 -10.48 -5.25 6.82
CA GLY A 10 -11.76 -4.85 7.42
C GLY A 10 -12.31 -5.72 8.53
N GLY A 11 -11.52 -6.64 9.09
CA GLY A 11 -11.97 -7.55 10.13
C GLY A 11 -12.85 -8.69 9.59
N HIS A 12 -12.76 -9.85 10.25
CA HIS A 12 -13.40 -11.07 9.77
C HIS A 12 -14.88 -11.20 10.16
N THR A 13 -15.21 -10.80 11.39
CA THR A 13 -16.49 -11.11 12.06
C THR A 13 -17.44 -9.92 12.14
N GLU A 14 -16.91 -8.74 12.40
CA GLU A 14 -17.70 -7.54 12.70
C GLU A 14 -18.10 -6.77 11.44
N GLU A 15 -19.13 -5.93 11.61
CA GLU A 15 -19.54 -4.95 10.63
C GLU A 15 -18.42 -3.93 10.42
N PRO A 16 -18.08 -3.59 9.16
CA PRO A 16 -16.94 -2.73 8.91
C PRO A 16 -17.34 -1.29 9.19
N ASP A 17 -16.82 -0.72 10.27
CA ASP A 17 -16.85 0.73 10.44
C ASP A 17 -16.15 1.39 9.22
N PRO A 18 -16.79 2.34 8.49
CA PRO A 18 -16.25 2.90 7.26
C PRO A 18 -14.88 3.57 7.40
N GLU A 19 -14.63 4.23 8.53
CA GLU A 19 -13.35 4.86 8.82
C GLU A 19 -12.26 3.80 9.04
N LEU A 20 -12.55 2.83 9.93
CA LEU A 20 -11.65 1.71 10.17
C LEU A 20 -11.34 0.93 8.89
N TYR A 21 -12.36 0.66 8.07
CA TYR A 21 -12.21 -0.05 6.82
C TYR A 21 -11.31 0.72 5.84
N THR A 22 -11.48 2.04 5.76
CA THR A 22 -10.62 2.92 4.96
C THR A 22 -9.16 2.81 5.40
N GLY A 23 -8.90 2.86 6.71
CA GLY A 23 -7.55 2.67 7.27
C GLY A 23 -6.96 1.29 6.94
N TRP A 24 -7.76 0.23 6.97
CA TRP A 24 -7.30 -1.11 6.58
C TRP A 24 -6.97 -1.21 5.09
N ILE A 25 -7.74 -0.56 4.21
CA ILE A 25 -7.45 -0.54 2.77
C ILE A 25 -6.21 0.30 2.48
N GLN A 26 -6.04 1.45 3.15
CA GLN A 26 -4.83 2.28 3.09
C GLN A 26 -3.58 1.46 3.45
N TRP A 27 -3.60 0.80 4.61
CA TRP A 27 -2.51 -0.07 5.05
C TRP A 27 -2.31 -1.28 4.12
N GLY A 28 -3.42 -1.91 3.69
CA GLY A 28 -3.39 -3.06 2.81
C GLY A 28 -2.75 -2.77 1.45
N ALA A 29 -2.88 -1.54 0.94
CA ALA A 29 -2.31 -1.17 -0.36
C ALA A 29 -0.81 -1.44 -0.46
N PHE A 30 -0.08 -1.26 0.65
CA PHE A 30 1.36 -1.46 0.79
C PHE A 30 1.74 -2.84 1.36
N SER A 31 0.74 -3.64 1.74
CA SER A 31 0.97 -4.99 2.26
C SER A 31 1.24 -5.98 1.12
N PRO A 32 2.01 -7.06 1.38
CA PRO A 32 2.35 -8.04 0.35
C PRO A 32 1.09 -8.74 -0.18
N MET A 33 0.12 -9.02 0.70
CA MET A 33 -1.19 -9.53 0.34
C MET A 33 -2.27 -8.48 0.59
N PHE A 34 -3.25 -8.42 -0.32
CA PHE A 34 -4.41 -7.54 -0.21
C PHE A 34 -5.66 -8.35 -0.47
N ARG A 35 -6.37 -8.67 0.62
CA ARG A 35 -7.57 -9.50 0.56
C ARG A 35 -8.60 -8.96 1.52
N THR A 36 -9.73 -8.52 0.98
CA THR A 36 -10.95 -8.26 1.74
C THR A 36 -11.67 -9.59 1.91
N HIS A 37 -11.95 -10.00 3.15
CA HIS A 37 -12.66 -11.24 3.43
C HIS A 37 -13.37 -11.18 4.77
N CYS A 38 -14.63 -11.63 4.80
CA CYS A 38 -15.48 -11.64 5.98
C CYS A 38 -16.37 -12.88 6.00
N ILE A 39 -16.96 -13.15 7.16
CA ILE A 39 -18.01 -14.16 7.28
C ILE A 39 -19.22 -13.81 6.40
N LYS A 40 -19.97 -14.84 5.98
CA LYS A 40 -21.20 -14.67 5.20
C LYS A 40 -22.30 -14.06 6.08
N ASN A 41 -22.42 -12.74 6.05
CA ASN A 41 -23.44 -11.96 6.73
C ASN A 41 -23.90 -10.84 5.79
N SER A 42 -25.20 -10.55 5.72
CA SER A 42 -25.77 -9.48 4.89
C SER A 42 -25.24 -8.10 5.25
N ASN A 43 -24.94 -7.88 6.53
CA ASN A 43 -24.45 -6.59 7.03
C ASN A 43 -22.93 -6.43 6.80
N ASN A 44 -22.22 -7.50 6.44
CA ASN A 44 -20.77 -7.48 6.23
C ASN A 44 -20.41 -7.31 4.75
N ASP A 45 -20.95 -6.29 4.10
CA ASP A 45 -20.51 -5.97 2.75
C ASP A 45 -19.10 -5.36 2.78
N ARG A 46 -18.28 -5.69 1.77
CA ARG A 46 -16.89 -5.23 1.62
C ARG A 46 -16.67 -4.55 0.27
N ARG A 47 -17.71 -4.45 -0.55
CA ARG A 47 -17.66 -3.81 -1.87
C ARG A 47 -17.50 -2.30 -1.67
N ILE A 48 -16.58 -1.70 -2.41
CA ILE A 48 -16.21 -0.28 -2.22
C ILE A 48 -17.43 0.65 -2.32
N TRP A 49 -18.37 0.34 -3.22
CA TRP A 49 -19.55 1.16 -3.49
C TRP A 49 -20.66 1.07 -2.44
N THR A 50 -20.55 0.21 -1.42
CA THR A 50 -21.54 0.15 -0.33
C THR A 50 -21.26 1.14 0.80
N PHE A 51 -20.07 1.73 0.84
CA PHE A 51 -19.68 2.71 1.86
C PHE A 51 -20.18 4.12 1.51
N PRO A 52 -20.29 5.05 2.46
CA PRO A 52 -20.61 6.46 2.17
C PRO A 52 -19.58 7.09 1.22
N TRP A 53 -20.01 8.02 0.37
CA TRP A 53 -19.18 8.66 -0.68
C TRP A 53 -17.85 9.22 -0.16
N ILE A 54 -17.84 9.79 1.04
CA ILE A 54 -16.64 10.34 1.68
C ILE A 54 -15.50 9.31 1.81
N TYR A 55 -15.84 8.02 1.97
CA TYR A 55 -14.86 6.93 2.08
C TYR A 55 -14.60 6.26 0.72
N GLN A 56 -15.61 6.18 -0.16
CA GLN A 56 -15.50 5.48 -1.45
C GLN A 56 -14.32 5.98 -2.29
N ASN A 57 -14.10 7.29 -2.31
CA ASN A 57 -13.01 7.89 -3.08
C ASN A 57 -11.64 7.40 -2.61
N ASN A 58 -11.40 7.34 -1.29
CA ASN A 58 -10.17 6.81 -0.72
C ASN A 58 -10.04 5.31 -0.99
N LEU A 59 -11.09 4.53 -0.73
CA LEU A 59 -11.10 3.09 -0.99
C LEU A 59 -10.73 2.77 -2.45
N ALA A 60 -11.30 3.50 -3.41
CA ALA A 60 -11.00 3.36 -4.83
C ALA A 60 -9.58 3.83 -5.16
N ARG A 61 -9.15 4.99 -4.65
CA ARG A 61 -7.81 5.55 -4.85
C ARG A 61 -6.71 4.59 -4.39
N PHE A 62 -6.80 4.07 -3.18
CA PHE A 62 -5.79 3.16 -2.63
C PHE A 62 -5.83 1.77 -3.28
N THR A 63 -7.00 1.28 -3.69
CA THR A 63 -7.09 0.04 -4.48
C THR A 63 -6.42 0.19 -5.86
N ARG A 64 -6.62 1.33 -6.54
CA ARG A 64 -5.94 1.63 -7.81
C ARG A 64 -4.44 1.82 -7.63
N LEU A 65 -4.02 2.54 -6.59
CA LEU A 65 -2.60 2.69 -6.22
C LEU A 65 -1.93 1.33 -6.02
N ARG A 66 -2.60 0.42 -5.33
CA ARG A 66 -2.08 -0.94 -5.19
C ARG A 66 -1.84 -1.61 -6.54
N GLN A 67 -2.78 -1.47 -7.48
CA GLN A 67 -2.64 -2.06 -8.81
C GLN A 67 -1.47 -1.46 -9.59
N THR A 68 -1.18 -0.17 -9.40
CA THR A 68 0.00 0.46 -10.00
C THR A 68 1.30 -0.01 -9.35
N LEU A 69 1.29 -0.31 -8.05
CA LEU A 69 2.44 -0.81 -7.28
C LEU A 69 2.78 -2.29 -7.49
N ILE A 70 2.00 -3.06 -8.25
CA ILE A 70 2.29 -4.50 -8.43
C ILE A 70 3.71 -4.77 -8.97
N PRO A 71 4.31 -3.99 -9.91
CA PRO A 71 5.69 -4.21 -10.33
C PRO A 71 6.69 -4.12 -9.16
N TYR A 72 6.54 -3.10 -8.31
CA TYR A 72 7.33 -2.96 -7.09
C TYR A 72 7.12 -4.14 -6.13
N ILE A 73 5.87 -4.52 -5.85
CA ILE A 73 5.56 -5.65 -4.96
C ILE A 73 6.15 -6.96 -5.48
N TYR A 74 6.13 -7.17 -6.80
CA TYR A 74 6.72 -8.35 -7.42
C TYR A 74 8.24 -8.38 -7.27
N ILE A 75 8.91 -7.25 -7.49
CA ILE A 75 10.37 -7.12 -7.29
C ILE A 75 10.72 -7.32 -5.82
N ALA A 76 9.96 -6.73 -4.89
CA ALA A 76 10.16 -6.92 -3.46
C ALA A 76 9.99 -8.40 -3.07
N ALA A 77 8.97 -9.09 -3.59
CA ALA A 77 8.78 -10.52 -3.37
C ALA A 77 9.95 -11.35 -3.94
N ARG A 78 10.51 -10.96 -5.10
CA ARG A 78 11.71 -11.59 -5.66
C ARG A 78 12.93 -11.37 -4.77
N HIS A 79 13.14 -10.16 -4.26
CA HIS A 79 14.20 -9.89 -3.30
C HIS A 79 14.04 -10.71 -2.02
N THR A 80 12.82 -10.85 -1.49
CA THR A 80 12.56 -11.73 -0.33
C THR A 80 12.89 -13.18 -0.62
N TYR A 81 12.65 -13.64 -1.86
CA TYR A 81 13.04 -14.99 -2.27
C TYR A 81 14.56 -15.16 -2.26
N ASP A 82 15.31 -14.17 -2.75
CA ASP A 82 16.77 -14.27 -2.90
C ASP A 82 17.54 -13.97 -1.61
N SER A 83 17.01 -13.13 -0.72
CA SER A 83 17.72 -12.61 0.46
C SER A 83 17.12 -13.01 1.81
N ASP A 84 16.00 -13.72 1.82
CA ASP A 84 15.19 -14.05 3.01
C ASP A 84 14.74 -12.83 3.86
N LEU A 85 14.91 -11.60 3.34
CA LEU A 85 14.42 -10.37 3.99
C LEU A 85 12.94 -10.13 3.67
N ALA A 86 12.13 -9.86 4.69
CA ALA A 86 10.71 -9.61 4.53
C ALA A 86 10.43 -8.33 3.71
N VAL A 87 9.38 -8.37 2.88
CA VAL A 87 8.89 -7.23 2.07
C VAL A 87 8.50 -6.03 2.94
N VAL A 88 7.95 -6.30 4.13
CA VAL A 88 7.52 -5.27 5.08
C VAL A 88 8.33 -5.44 6.36
N LEU A 89 9.22 -4.49 6.63
CA LEU A 89 9.88 -4.36 7.91
C LEU A 89 9.00 -3.50 8.82
N SER A 90 8.74 -4.01 10.02
CA SER A 90 7.76 -3.40 10.93
C SER A 90 8.30 -2.13 11.60
N LEU A 91 7.59 -1.03 11.43
CA LEU A 91 7.59 0.14 12.31
C LEU A 91 6.12 0.41 12.67
N TYR A 92 5.68 -0.01 13.86
CA TYR A 92 4.26 0.08 14.26
C TYR A 92 3.99 1.33 15.10
N TYR A 93 3.02 2.16 14.68
CA TYR A 93 2.27 3.09 15.54
C TYR A 93 0.84 3.26 14.98
N ARG A 94 -0.17 3.30 15.87
CA ARG A 94 -1.58 3.52 15.51
C ARG A 94 -2.15 4.65 16.37
N GLN A 95 -2.89 5.56 15.76
CA GLN A 95 -3.59 6.66 16.43
C GLN A 95 -4.97 6.85 15.77
N SER A 96 -5.97 7.30 16.55
CA SER A 96 -7.34 7.54 16.06
C SER A 96 -7.50 8.95 15.50
N VAL A 97 -8.39 9.12 14.51
CA VAL A 97 -8.79 10.44 13.99
C VAL A 97 -9.65 11.14 15.05
N ASP A 98 -9.45 12.45 15.26
CA ASP A 98 -10.36 13.27 16.06
C ASP A 98 -11.64 13.53 15.27
N THR A 99 -12.77 13.09 15.80
CA THR A 99 -14.10 13.23 15.18
C THR A 99 -14.57 14.67 14.97
N LYS A 100 -14.00 15.66 15.69
CA LYS A 100 -14.38 17.07 15.57
C LYS A 100 -13.57 17.81 14.52
N THR A 101 -12.27 17.53 14.45
CA THR A 101 -11.35 18.21 13.51
C THR A 101 -11.14 17.42 12.22
N GLY A 102 -11.44 16.12 12.22
CA GLY A 102 -11.22 15.22 11.09
C GLY A 102 -9.74 14.88 10.87
N LEU A 103 -8.87 15.17 11.84
CA LEU A 103 -7.44 14.99 11.77
C LEU A 103 -6.96 13.91 12.74
N VAL A 104 -6.01 13.09 12.31
CA VAL A 104 -5.12 12.40 13.25
C VAL A 104 -4.11 13.43 13.73
N GLU A 105 -4.27 13.91 14.96
CA GLU A 105 -3.41 14.94 15.51
C GLU A 105 -2.16 14.36 16.18
N ASN A 106 -1.04 15.05 16.00
CA ASN A 106 0.20 14.81 16.72
C ASN A 106 0.77 13.39 16.57
N TRP A 107 0.76 12.85 15.35
CA TRP A 107 1.34 11.54 15.06
C TRP A 107 2.87 11.63 15.02
N SER A 108 3.52 10.95 15.97
CA SER A 108 4.98 10.81 16.02
C SER A 108 5.46 9.77 14.99
N ILE A 109 6.33 10.21 14.09
CA ILE A 109 6.96 9.38 13.06
C ILE A 109 8.46 9.36 13.32
N TRP A 110 9.01 8.15 13.47
CA TRP A 110 10.45 7.96 13.61
C TRP A 110 11.10 7.64 12.27
N PHE A 111 12.22 8.30 11.96
CA PHE A 111 13.01 8.10 10.76
C PHE A 111 14.39 7.54 11.12
N PRO A 112 14.82 6.42 10.51
CA PRO A 112 16.18 5.93 10.67
C PRO A 112 17.21 7.02 10.34
N PRO A 113 18.21 7.24 11.22
CA PRO A 113 19.28 8.19 10.96
C PRO A 113 20.14 7.73 9.76
N ASN A 114 20.88 8.67 9.18
CA ASN A 114 21.77 8.50 8.00
C ASN A 114 21.08 8.51 6.63
N PHE A 115 19.76 8.49 6.58
CA PHE A 115 19.01 8.58 5.32
C PHE A 115 18.13 9.82 5.29
N GLN A 116 17.98 10.40 4.10
CA GLN A 116 16.95 11.38 3.84
C GLN A 116 15.68 10.64 3.44
N TRP A 117 14.55 11.10 3.97
CA TRP A 117 13.25 10.52 3.73
C TRP A 117 12.36 11.56 3.04
N MET A 118 11.55 11.09 2.10
CA MET A 118 10.69 11.93 1.28
C MET A 118 9.28 11.35 1.31
N ASN A 119 8.28 12.22 1.39
CA ASN A 119 6.88 11.80 1.30
C ASN A 119 6.62 11.19 -0.08
N PHE A 120 6.07 9.98 -0.11
CA PHE A 120 5.83 9.21 -1.33
C PHE A 120 4.82 9.89 -2.28
N PHE A 121 3.87 10.65 -1.74
CA PHE A 121 2.81 11.30 -2.53
C PHE A 121 3.17 12.73 -2.93
N THR A 122 3.72 13.53 -2.00
CA THR A 122 3.99 14.96 -2.25
C THR A 122 5.41 15.24 -2.71
N SER A 123 6.32 14.28 -2.55
CA SER A 123 7.77 14.48 -2.77
C SER A 123 8.42 15.51 -1.83
N ASP A 124 7.76 15.88 -0.73
CA ASP A 124 8.34 16.76 0.27
C ASP A 124 9.38 16.03 1.12
N LEU A 125 10.53 16.66 1.34
CA LEU A 125 11.56 16.14 2.23
C LEU A 125 11.10 16.23 3.69
N SER A 126 11.24 15.14 4.46
CA SER A 126 11.14 15.19 5.91
C SER A 126 12.50 15.51 6.53
N SER A 127 12.51 16.31 7.59
CA SER A 127 13.74 16.66 8.30
C SER A 127 14.48 15.41 8.76
N SER A 128 15.82 15.46 8.71
CA SER A 128 16.73 14.38 9.12
C SER A 128 16.78 14.15 10.64
N SER A 129 15.83 14.74 11.39
CA SER A 129 15.70 14.56 12.82
C SER A 129 15.04 13.21 13.10
N SER A 130 15.59 12.43 14.03
CA SER A 130 15.19 11.05 14.32
C SER A 130 13.68 10.84 14.53
N SER A 131 12.94 11.86 14.98
CA SER A 131 11.48 11.84 15.07
C SER A 131 10.85 13.17 14.68
N THR A 132 9.71 13.13 14.00
CA THR A 132 8.89 14.31 13.66
C THR A 132 7.43 14.05 13.99
N THR A 133 6.75 15.04 14.55
CA THR A 133 5.31 14.98 14.81
C THR A 133 4.56 15.68 13.68
N LYS A 134 3.56 15.01 13.09
CA LYS A 134 2.72 15.57 12.02
C LYS A 134 1.24 15.22 12.23
N SER A 135 0.35 16.02 11.65
CA SER A 135 -1.08 15.75 11.62
C SER A 135 -1.53 15.46 10.20
N PHE A 136 -2.51 14.56 10.04
CA PHE A 136 -2.98 14.09 8.74
C PHE A 136 -4.51 14.02 8.71
N THR A 137 -5.09 14.32 7.55
CA THR A 137 -6.50 14.05 7.26
C THR A 137 -6.72 12.57 6.92
N LEU A 138 -7.98 12.12 6.89
CA LEU A 138 -8.33 10.76 6.45
C LEU A 138 -7.84 10.45 5.01
N ASP A 139 -7.73 11.47 4.15
CA ASP A 139 -7.31 11.33 2.76
C ASP A 139 -5.78 11.22 2.61
N GLU A 140 -5.04 11.52 3.68
CA GLU A 140 -3.58 11.54 3.71
C GLU A 140 -3.03 10.33 4.44
N MET A 141 -2.19 9.57 3.74
CA MET A 141 -1.47 8.45 4.34
C MET A 141 0.02 8.79 4.45
N PRO A 142 0.64 8.72 5.65
CA PRO A 142 2.05 9.01 5.84
C PRO A 142 2.91 7.87 5.30
N VAL A 143 3.24 7.92 4.00
CA VAL A 143 4.14 6.97 3.35
C VAL A 143 5.41 7.69 2.95
N TYR A 144 6.55 7.14 3.35
CA TYR A 144 7.86 7.73 3.08
C TYR A 144 8.75 6.75 2.34
N ALA A 145 9.51 7.27 1.39
CA ALA A 145 10.56 6.55 0.69
C ALA A 145 11.91 7.21 0.96
N GLN A 146 12.97 6.40 0.97
CA GLN A 146 14.32 6.92 1.05
C GLN A 146 14.64 7.73 -0.21
N ALA A 147 15.23 8.91 -0.04
CA ALA A 147 15.65 9.77 -1.15
C ALA A 147 16.64 9.03 -2.06
N GLY A 148 16.41 9.12 -3.38
CA GLY A 148 17.19 8.37 -4.39
C GLY A 148 16.64 6.99 -4.74
N SER A 149 15.59 6.50 -4.06
CA SER A 149 14.95 5.23 -4.41
C SER A 149 14.18 5.34 -5.73
N ILE A 150 14.26 4.29 -6.56
CA ILE A 150 13.44 4.14 -7.77
C ILE A 150 12.33 3.14 -7.48
N ILE A 151 11.07 3.58 -7.56
CA ILE A 151 9.89 2.74 -7.31
C ILE A 151 9.19 2.47 -8.65
N PRO A 152 9.26 1.25 -9.19
CA PRO A 152 8.61 0.90 -10.45
C PRO A 152 7.09 0.82 -10.26
N VAL A 153 6.37 1.67 -10.98
CA VAL A 153 4.91 1.72 -11.00
C VAL A 153 4.38 1.47 -12.41
N SER A 154 3.23 0.80 -12.50
CA SER A 154 2.47 0.72 -13.74
C SER A 154 1.77 2.06 -13.98
N PRO A 155 1.75 2.58 -15.22
CA PRO A 155 1.14 3.87 -15.52
C PRO A 155 -0.37 3.87 -15.27
N GLU A 156 -1.01 2.70 -15.38
CA GLU A 156 -2.45 2.54 -15.14
C GLU A 156 -2.74 1.31 -14.28
N PRO A 157 -3.79 1.35 -13.43
CA PRO A 157 -4.33 0.19 -12.76
C PRO A 157 -4.89 -0.79 -13.81
N ARG A 158 -4.49 -2.06 -13.73
CA ARG A 158 -4.95 -3.10 -14.66
C ARG A 158 -5.32 -4.37 -13.92
N SER A 159 -6.29 -5.10 -14.45
CA SER A 159 -6.62 -6.43 -13.97
C SER A 159 -5.51 -7.43 -14.32
N SER A 160 -5.43 -8.52 -13.56
CA SER A 160 -4.48 -9.60 -13.84
C SER A 160 -4.70 -10.22 -15.23
N ARG A 161 -5.95 -10.23 -15.71
CA ARG A 161 -6.32 -10.74 -17.04
C ARG A 161 -5.70 -9.91 -18.17
N GLU A 162 -5.76 -8.59 -18.06
CA GLU A 162 -5.16 -7.66 -19.05
C GLU A 162 -3.63 -7.72 -19.02
N ARG A 163 -3.03 -8.03 -17.87
CA ARG A 163 -1.59 -8.20 -17.72
C ARG A 163 -1.08 -9.49 -18.38
N ILE A 164 -1.78 -10.61 -18.17
CA ILE A 164 -1.42 -11.90 -18.79
C ILE A 164 -1.62 -11.87 -20.30
N GLY A 165 -2.68 -11.22 -20.79
CA GLY A 165 -2.94 -11.07 -22.22
C GLY A 165 -1.80 -10.41 -23.01
N ARG A 166 -1.00 -9.54 -22.37
CA ARG A 166 0.23 -8.99 -22.95
C ARG A 166 1.50 -9.73 -22.52
N ALA A 167 1.53 -10.39 -21.36
CA ALA A 167 2.67 -11.23 -20.99
C ALA A 167 2.92 -12.29 -22.07
N HIS A 168 1.87 -12.91 -22.62
CA HIS A 168 2.00 -13.79 -23.78
C HIS A 168 2.66 -13.09 -24.99
N SER A 169 2.43 -11.79 -25.20
CA SER A 169 3.09 -10.99 -26.24
C SER A 169 4.53 -10.61 -25.90
N TYR A 170 4.89 -10.48 -24.61
CA TYR A 170 6.25 -10.17 -24.15
C TYR A 170 7.13 -11.42 -23.99
N TRP A 171 6.57 -12.59 -23.70
CA TRP A 171 7.30 -13.88 -23.73
C TRP A 171 7.91 -14.14 -25.11
N TRP A 172 7.21 -13.77 -26.19
CA TRP A 172 7.76 -13.82 -27.56
C TRP A 172 8.87 -12.78 -27.84
N ILE A 173 8.97 -11.71 -27.03
CA ILE A 173 9.98 -10.66 -27.20
C ILE A 173 11.24 -10.95 -26.35
N ILE A 174 11.10 -11.67 -25.23
CA ILE A 174 12.22 -11.97 -24.33
C ILE A 174 13.06 -13.17 -24.81
N GLU A 175 12.55 -14.04 -25.69
CA GLU A 175 13.28 -15.21 -26.20
C GLU A 175 14.14 -14.98 -27.47
N ARG A 176 14.22 -13.75 -28.00
CA ARG A 176 15.11 -13.47 -29.14
C ARG A 176 15.87 -12.16 -28.99
N LYS A 177 16.98 -12.21 -28.24
CA LYS A 177 18.33 -11.85 -28.74
C LYS A 177 19.33 -11.84 -27.58
N TRP A 178 20.08 -12.94 -27.50
CA TRP A 178 21.52 -12.82 -27.32
C TRP A 178 22.07 -11.92 -28.44
N ILE A 179 22.85 -10.90 -28.11
CA ILE A 179 23.94 -10.37 -28.92
C ILE A 179 24.94 -9.77 -27.93
N CYS A 180 26.13 -10.37 -27.90
CA CYS A 180 27.36 -9.74 -27.45
C CYS A 180 27.62 -8.48 -28.29
N LEU A 181 27.88 -7.35 -27.62
CA LEU A 181 29.06 -6.49 -27.79
C LEU A 181 29.16 -5.61 -26.54
#